data_AF-A0A101A4W6-F1
#
_entry.id   AF-A0A101A4W6-F1
#
_cell.length_a   1.000
_cell.length_b   1.000
_cell.length_c   1.000
_cell.angle_alpha   90.00
_cell.angle_beta   90.00
_cell.angle_gamma   90.00
#
_symmetry.space_group_name_H-M   'P 1'
#
loop_
_entity.id
_entity.type
_entity.pdbx_description
1 polymer ?
#
loop_
_entity_poly.entity_id
_entity_poly.type
_entity_poly.pdbx_seq_one_letter_code
_entity_poly.pdbx_strand_id
1 'polypeptide(L)'
;MQITPRFYVTQVRNAAHTIGVPLPPTLTKQLDQADALVRAAETMVGTSGDLNSAILDALEAGRDYHDDPAVQRTALDRMIANFQSHGVNEAAQARAMQRRRDALTEHADDILGAWADAIEPHSAALAAAAAELPTHDLADTATIIAAGLDAVQHWNDAQHAIKIWDAAASGFAAFAAAARVDTGQRYLIFTDSGAATVKHAGRQVDAWTLACHGVPLHLATLETFTARVAAHQYEDRDVDVA
;
A
#
# COMPACT_ATOMS: atom_id res chain seq x y z
N MET A 1 -12.92 -11.16 -0.57
CA MET A 1 -11.97 -10.80 -1.64
C MET A 1 -10.61 -10.65 -1.00
N GLN A 2 -9.66 -11.59 -1.18
CA GLN A 2 -8.34 -11.48 -0.58
C GLN A 2 -7.52 -10.44 -1.36
N ILE A 3 -7.30 -9.27 -0.76
CA ILE A 3 -6.42 -8.25 -1.33
C ILE A 3 -4.99 -8.80 -1.29
N THR A 4 -4.32 -8.84 -2.45
CA THR A 4 -3.01 -9.49 -2.58
C THR A 4 -1.87 -8.51 -2.30
N PRO A 5 -0.70 -8.97 -1.84
CA PRO A 5 0.48 -8.12 -1.63
C PRO A 5 0.92 -7.30 -2.85
N ARG A 6 0.56 -7.73 -4.07
CA ARG A 6 0.76 -6.93 -5.29
C ARG A 6 -0.03 -5.62 -5.26
N PHE A 7 -1.27 -5.65 -4.77
CA PHE A 7 -2.10 -4.47 -4.63
C PHE A 7 -1.51 -3.47 -3.62
N TYR A 8 -1.00 -3.96 -2.49
CA TYR A 8 -0.34 -3.11 -1.49
C TYR A 8 0.89 -2.40 -2.06
N VAL A 9 1.72 -3.11 -2.83
CA VAL A 9 2.87 -2.50 -3.52
C VAL A 9 2.45 -1.38 -4.46
N THR A 10 1.39 -1.58 -5.24
CA THR A 10 0.86 -0.53 -6.14
C THR A 10 0.35 0.67 -5.34
N GLN A 11 -0.38 0.45 -4.25
CA GLN A 11 -0.85 1.54 -3.39
C GLN A 11 0.31 2.33 -2.78
N VAL A 12 1.34 1.66 -2.26
CA VAL A 12 2.53 2.31 -1.70
C VAL A 12 3.30 3.10 -2.76
N ARG A 13 3.45 2.56 -3.97
CA ARG A 13 4.08 3.29 -5.10
C ARG A 13 3.29 4.52 -5.51
N ASN A 14 1.96 4.42 -5.60
CA ASN A 14 1.10 5.55 -5.95
C ASN A 14 1.09 6.63 -4.86
N ALA A 15 1.09 6.23 -3.59
CA ALA A 15 1.20 7.14 -2.46
C ALA A 15 2.54 7.90 -2.48
N ALA A 16 3.66 7.18 -2.59
CA ALA A 16 4.99 7.76 -2.74
C ALA A 16 5.07 8.79 -3.89
N HIS A 17 4.51 8.44 -5.06
CA HIS A 17 4.46 9.35 -6.20
C HIS A 17 3.63 10.60 -5.93
N THR A 18 2.47 10.45 -5.28
CA THR A 18 1.56 11.58 -5.00
C THR A 18 2.12 12.52 -3.94
N ILE A 19 2.78 11.97 -2.91
CA ILE A 19 3.43 12.72 -1.83
C ILE A 19 4.74 13.36 -2.34
N GLY A 20 5.35 12.80 -3.39
CA GLY A 20 6.62 13.28 -3.93
C GLY A 20 7.86 12.75 -3.20
N VAL A 21 7.69 11.75 -2.33
CA VAL A 21 8.81 11.09 -1.61
C VAL A 21 9.14 9.77 -2.29
N PRO A 22 10.34 9.63 -2.90
CA PRO A 22 10.71 8.39 -3.57
C PRO A 22 10.87 7.24 -2.57
N LEU A 23 10.47 6.04 -2.98
CA LEU A 23 10.69 4.84 -2.17
C LEU A 23 12.19 4.52 -2.08
N PRO A 24 12.66 3.97 -0.95
CA PRO A 24 14.05 3.54 -0.79
C PRO A 24 14.48 2.58 -1.92
N PRO A 25 15.68 2.76 -2.51
CA PRO A 25 16.19 1.85 -3.55
C PRO A 25 16.25 0.39 -3.09
N THR A 26 16.54 0.16 -1.80
CA THR A 26 16.54 -1.16 -1.17
C THR A 26 15.19 -1.85 -1.26
N LEU A 27 14.10 -1.17 -0.85
CA LEU A 27 12.74 -1.68 -0.98
C LEU A 27 12.42 -1.98 -2.44
N THR A 28 12.69 -1.03 -3.35
CA THR A 28 12.41 -1.21 -4.78
C THR A 28 13.09 -2.47 -5.33
N LYS A 29 14.37 -2.68 -4.99
CA LYS A 29 15.13 -3.88 -5.38
C LYS A 29 14.53 -5.16 -4.82
N GLN A 30 14.12 -5.18 -3.54
CA GLN A 30 13.49 -6.36 -2.93
C GLN A 30 12.16 -6.71 -3.62
N LEU A 31 11.36 -5.70 -3.99
CA LEU A 31 10.11 -5.89 -4.73
C LEU A 31 10.36 -6.42 -6.14
N ASP A 32 11.35 -5.88 -6.84
CA ASP A 32 11.73 -6.33 -8.19
C ASP A 32 12.26 -7.77 -8.18
N GLN A 33 12.99 -8.17 -7.14
CA GLN A 33 13.43 -9.54 -6.95
C GLN A 33 12.25 -10.51 -6.72
N ALA A 34 11.20 -10.08 -6.03
CA ALA A 34 9.98 -10.87 -5.87
C ALA A 34 9.22 -11.02 -7.20
N ASP A 35 9.19 -9.98 -8.03
CA ASP A 35 8.61 -10.03 -9.38
C ASP A 35 9.44 -10.90 -10.34
N ALA A 36 10.77 -10.83 -10.25
CA ALA A 36 11.67 -11.67 -11.03
C ALA A 36 11.51 -13.16 -10.70
N LEU A 37 11.26 -13.51 -9.43
CA LEU A 37 11.01 -14.90 -9.04
C LEU A 37 9.77 -15.47 -9.72
N VAL A 38 8.67 -14.72 -9.76
CA VAL A 38 7.42 -15.16 -10.41
C VAL A 38 7.63 -15.29 -11.91
N ARG A 39 8.27 -14.30 -12.55
CA ARG A 39 8.56 -14.34 -13.99
C ARG A 39 9.44 -15.53 -14.35
N ALA A 40 10.49 -15.79 -13.56
CA ALA A 40 11.37 -16.93 -13.78
C ALA A 40 10.59 -18.24 -13.72
N ALA A 41 9.73 -18.43 -12.72
CA ALA A 41 8.88 -19.60 -12.61
C ALA A 41 7.91 -19.75 -13.78
N GLU A 42 7.26 -18.66 -14.21
CA GLU A 42 6.37 -18.64 -15.38
C GLU A 42 7.10 -19.06 -16.66
N THR A 43 8.34 -18.61 -16.85
CA THR A 43 9.17 -18.96 -18.03
C THR A 43 9.80 -20.35 -17.96
N MET A 44 9.88 -20.98 -16.78
CA MET A 44 10.40 -22.35 -16.65
C MET A 44 9.46 -23.38 -17.27
N VAL A 45 8.17 -23.06 -17.40
CA VAL A 45 7.21 -23.93 -18.07
C VAL A 45 7.33 -23.71 -19.57
N GLY A 46 8.18 -24.51 -20.23
CA GLY A 46 8.21 -24.60 -21.69
C GLY A 46 6.80 -24.89 -22.24
N THR A 47 6.48 -24.33 -23.41
CA THR A 47 5.17 -24.51 -24.03
C THR A 47 4.95 -25.99 -24.36
N SER A 48 3.71 -26.48 -24.22
CA SER A 48 3.33 -27.87 -24.48
C SER A 48 3.76 -28.42 -25.85
N GLY A 49 4.11 -27.55 -26.81
CA GLY A 49 4.63 -27.89 -28.13
C GLY A 49 6.11 -28.34 -28.14
N ASP A 50 6.88 -28.04 -27.10
CA ASP A 50 8.33 -28.30 -27.09
C ASP A 50 8.67 -29.78 -26.92
N LEU A 51 7.87 -30.53 -26.15
CA LEU A 51 8.13 -31.97 -25.93
C LEU A 51 7.85 -32.80 -27.18
N ASN A 52 6.72 -32.55 -27.86
CA ASN A 52 6.36 -33.29 -29.06
C ASN A 52 7.35 -33.00 -30.20
N SER A 53 7.80 -31.75 -30.32
CA SER A 53 8.82 -31.37 -31.30
C SER A 53 10.16 -32.06 -31.01
N ALA A 54 10.61 -32.07 -29.75
CA ALA A 54 11.85 -32.76 -29.36
C ALA A 54 11.80 -34.28 -29.63
N ILE A 55 10.63 -34.92 -29.42
CA ILE A 55 10.45 -36.35 -29.75
C ILE A 55 10.53 -36.57 -31.27
N LEU A 56 9.86 -35.74 -32.07
CA LEU A 56 9.90 -35.83 -33.53
C LEU A 56 11.32 -35.60 -34.06
N ASP A 57 12.04 -34.60 -33.54
CA ASP A 57 13.43 -34.32 -33.92
C ASP A 57 14.38 -35.50 -33.59
N ALA A 58 14.16 -36.17 -32.45
CA ALA A 58 14.93 -37.36 -32.08
C ALA A 58 14.64 -38.52 -33.06
N LEU A 59 13.37 -38.74 -33.40
CA LEU A 59 12.95 -39.78 -34.35
C LEU A 59 13.46 -39.51 -35.78
N GLU A 60 13.37 -38.27 -36.26
CA GLU A 60 13.88 -37.87 -37.58
C GLU A 60 15.40 -38.02 -37.68
N ALA A 61 16.12 -37.78 -36.59
CA ALA A 61 17.55 -38.00 -36.52
C ALA A 61 17.96 -39.47 -36.25
N GLY A 62 17.00 -40.39 -36.16
CA GLY A 62 17.24 -41.81 -35.88
C GLY A 62 17.80 -42.10 -34.48
N ARG A 63 17.60 -41.18 -33.53
CA ARG A 63 17.98 -41.35 -32.12
C ARG A 63 16.83 -41.98 -31.34
N ASP A 64 17.14 -42.75 -30.31
CA ASP A 64 16.13 -43.23 -29.35
C ASP A 64 15.65 -42.06 -28.48
N TYR A 65 14.36 -41.73 -28.56
CA TYR A 65 13.77 -40.65 -27.81
C TYR A 65 13.73 -40.93 -26.29
N HIS A 66 13.84 -42.19 -25.85
CA HIS A 66 13.89 -42.54 -24.42
C HIS A 66 15.20 -42.06 -23.76
N ASP A 67 16.30 -42.09 -24.51
CA ASP A 67 17.64 -41.72 -24.04
C ASP A 67 18.11 -40.36 -24.57
N ASP A 68 17.31 -39.68 -25.40
CA ASP A 68 17.63 -38.36 -25.91
C ASP A 68 17.61 -37.32 -24.77
N PRO A 69 18.74 -36.65 -24.46
CA PRO A 69 18.82 -35.70 -23.35
C PRO A 69 17.88 -34.49 -23.50
N ALA A 70 17.56 -34.08 -24.73
CA ALA A 70 16.64 -32.97 -24.96
C ALA A 70 15.20 -33.39 -24.66
N VAL A 71 14.81 -34.62 -25.04
CA VAL A 71 13.51 -35.20 -24.69
C VAL A 71 13.39 -35.39 -23.17
N GLN A 72 14.42 -35.94 -22.51
CA GLN A 72 14.42 -36.13 -21.06
C GLN A 72 14.31 -34.81 -20.29
N ARG A 73 15.07 -33.78 -20.71
CA ARG A 73 15.00 -32.44 -20.12
C ARG A 73 13.60 -31.83 -20.27
N THR A 74 13.04 -31.88 -21.47
CA THR A 74 11.71 -31.30 -21.74
C THR A 74 10.59 -32.08 -21.03
N ALA A 75 10.73 -33.40 -20.89
CA ALA A 75 9.82 -34.23 -20.11
C ALA A 75 9.87 -33.92 -18.62
N LEU A 76 11.07 -33.68 -18.07
CA LEU A 76 11.26 -33.24 -16.68
C LEU A 76 10.64 -31.85 -16.45
N ASP A 77 10.92 -30.88 -17.33
CA ASP A 77 10.34 -29.53 -17.26
C ASP A 77 8.80 -29.61 -17.29
N ARG A 78 8.25 -30.48 -18.15
CA ARG A 78 6.80 -30.73 -18.24
C ARG A 78 6.23 -31.43 -17.00
N MET A 79 6.97 -32.36 -16.38
CA MET A 79 6.57 -33.00 -15.13
C MET A 79 6.54 -31.98 -13.99
N ILE A 80 7.60 -31.17 -13.83
CA ILE A 80 7.67 -30.10 -12.82
C ILE A 80 6.53 -29.10 -12.99
N ALA A 81 6.14 -28.80 -14.24
CA ALA A 81 5.04 -27.90 -14.55
C ALA A 81 3.64 -28.49 -14.28
N ASN A 82 3.44 -29.80 -14.53
CA ASN A 82 2.11 -30.44 -14.53
C ASN A 82 1.85 -31.37 -13.34
N PHE A 83 2.80 -31.60 -12.43
CA PHE A 83 2.57 -32.45 -11.25
C PHE A 83 1.58 -31.77 -10.29
N GLN A 84 0.32 -32.22 -10.34
CA GLN A 84 -0.75 -32.05 -9.35
C GLN A 84 -0.87 -30.66 -8.70
N SER A 85 -1.57 -29.76 -9.37
CA SER A 85 -2.36 -28.65 -8.80
C SER A 85 -1.69 -27.62 -7.87
N HIS A 86 -0.41 -27.76 -7.50
CA HIS A 86 0.38 -26.82 -6.68
C HIS A 86 1.83 -26.75 -7.18
N GLY A 87 2.02 -26.47 -8.48
CA GLY A 87 3.33 -26.48 -9.14
C GLY A 87 4.29 -25.38 -8.68
N VAL A 88 5.50 -25.37 -9.24
CA VAL A 88 6.56 -24.37 -8.95
C VAL A 88 6.06 -22.93 -9.09
N ASN A 89 5.10 -22.68 -9.98
CA ASN A 89 4.44 -21.38 -10.13
C ASN A 89 3.68 -20.94 -8.88
N GLU A 90 2.88 -21.81 -8.26
CA GLU A 90 2.15 -21.47 -7.04
C GLU A 90 3.09 -21.26 -5.86
N ALA A 91 4.12 -22.11 -5.73
CA ALA A 91 5.16 -21.95 -4.73
C ALA A 91 5.94 -20.63 -4.92
N ALA A 92 6.28 -20.28 -6.16
CA ALA A 92 6.93 -19.02 -6.52
C ALA A 92 6.03 -17.81 -6.23
N GLN A 93 4.74 -17.90 -6.54
CA GLN A 93 3.76 -16.86 -6.21
C GLN A 93 3.63 -16.68 -4.69
N ALA A 94 3.49 -17.75 -3.93
CA ALA A 94 3.42 -17.70 -2.46
C ALA A 94 4.70 -17.12 -1.86
N ARG A 95 5.88 -17.56 -2.34
CA ARG A 95 7.18 -17.04 -1.91
C ARG A 95 7.35 -15.56 -2.25
N ALA A 96 6.94 -15.13 -3.44
CA ALA A 96 6.98 -13.73 -3.85
C ALA A 96 6.01 -12.87 -3.04
N MET A 97 4.80 -13.38 -2.75
CA MET A 97 3.85 -12.70 -1.86
C MET A 97 4.42 -12.51 -0.46
N GLN A 98 5.08 -13.53 0.09
CA GLN A 98 5.75 -13.41 1.39
C GLN A 98 6.87 -12.36 1.35
N ARG A 99 7.76 -12.42 0.36
CA ARG A 99 8.86 -11.45 0.20
C ARG A 99 8.38 -10.02 0.08
N ARG A 100 7.29 -9.78 -0.67
CA ARG A 100 6.69 -8.43 -0.77
C ARG A 100 6.17 -7.95 0.58
N ARG A 101 5.52 -8.82 1.36
CA ARG A 101 5.06 -8.46 2.71
C ARG A 101 6.22 -8.14 3.64
N ASP A 102 7.22 -9.01 3.68
CA ASP A 102 8.39 -8.83 4.55
C ASP A 102 9.09 -7.51 4.25
N ALA A 103 9.33 -7.21 2.97
CA ALA A 103 9.94 -5.97 2.51
C ALA A 103 9.11 -4.72 2.87
N LEU A 104 7.78 -4.77 2.69
CA LEU A 104 6.90 -3.66 3.05
C LEU A 104 6.89 -3.43 4.57
N THR A 105 6.85 -4.50 5.38
CA THR A 105 6.87 -4.39 6.84
C THR A 105 8.22 -3.89 7.34
N GLU A 106 9.34 -4.39 6.80
CA GLU A 106 10.70 -4.00 7.18
C GLU A 106 10.95 -2.50 7.00
N HIS A 107 10.40 -1.91 5.94
CA HIS A 107 10.61 -0.50 5.59
C HIS A 107 9.44 0.42 5.97
N ALA A 108 8.40 -0.09 6.63
CA ALA A 108 7.17 0.65 6.85
C ALA A 108 7.38 1.94 7.67
N ASP A 109 8.01 1.84 8.84
CA ASP A 109 8.14 2.97 9.76
C ASP A 109 9.08 4.05 9.22
N ASP A 110 10.20 3.67 8.58
CA ASP A 110 11.12 4.60 7.93
C ASP A 110 10.42 5.41 6.82
N ILE A 111 9.62 4.73 6.00
CA ILE A 111 8.89 5.37 4.88
C ILE A 111 7.77 6.26 5.42
N LEU A 112 7.01 5.77 6.39
CA LEU A 112 5.92 6.54 7.00
C LEU A 112 6.45 7.76 7.77
N GLY A 113 7.62 7.65 8.41
CA GLY A 113 8.31 8.79 9.01
C GLY A 113 8.69 9.84 7.97
N ALA A 114 9.34 9.43 6.87
CA ALA A 114 9.67 10.35 5.78
C ALA A 114 8.44 10.97 5.12
N TRP A 115 7.33 10.24 5.03
CA TRP A 115 6.06 10.79 4.56
C TRP A 115 5.47 11.78 5.56
N ALA A 116 5.53 11.50 6.86
CA ALA A 116 5.05 12.41 7.90
C ALA A 116 5.74 13.78 7.80
N ASP A 117 7.07 13.78 7.66
CA ASP A 117 7.86 15.01 7.46
C ASP A 117 7.44 15.75 6.18
N ALA A 118 7.26 15.01 5.07
CA ALA A 118 6.91 15.62 3.79
C ALA A 118 5.50 16.21 3.76
N ILE A 119 4.56 15.66 4.54
CA ILE A 119 3.17 16.16 4.57
C ILE A 119 2.92 17.23 5.62
N GLU A 120 3.86 17.50 6.53
CA GLU A 120 3.70 18.53 7.57
C GLU A 120 3.29 19.91 7.00
N PRO A 121 3.88 20.42 5.90
CA PRO A 121 3.43 21.67 5.29
C PRO A 121 1.98 21.62 4.79
N HIS A 122 1.51 20.45 4.36
CA HIS A 122 0.14 20.25 3.92
C HIS A 122 -0.84 20.21 5.09
N SER A 123 -0.43 19.68 6.25
CA SER A 123 -1.19 19.81 7.51
C SER A 123 -1.37 21.28 7.91
N ALA A 124 -0.30 22.08 7.82
CA ALA A 124 -0.36 23.50 8.12
C ALA A 124 -1.27 24.26 7.13
N ALA A 125 -1.22 23.90 5.84
CA ALA A 125 -2.10 24.47 4.82
C ALA A 125 -3.58 24.15 5.08
N LEU A 126 -3.91 22.92 5.51
CA LEU A 126 -5.28 22.56 5.90
C LEU A 126 -5.75 23.35 7.11
N ALA A 127 -4.92 23.48 8.14
CA ALA A 127 -5.26 24.27 9.33
C ALA A 127 -5.48 25.75 8.99
N ALA A 128 -4.63 26.34 8.14
CA ALA A 128 -4.79 27.70 7.67
C ALA A 128 -6.08 27.88 6.85
N ALA A 129 -6.35 26.98 5.90
CA ALA A 129 -7.57 27.04 5.10
C ALA A 129 -8.84 26.84 5.94
N ALA A 130 -8.81 25.96 6.95
CA ALA A 130 -9.93 25.76 7.88
C ALA A 130 -10.25 27.01 8.71
N ALA A 131 -9.25 27.85 9.01
CA ALA A 131 -9.41 29.09 9.75
C ALA A 131 -9.92 30.25 8.88
N GLU A 132 -9.47 30.33 7.63
CA GLU A 132 -9.69 31.49 6.75
C GLU A 132 -10.87 31.32 5.78
N LEU A 133 -11.28 30.09 5.46
CA LEU A 133 -12.37 29.88 4.51
C LEU A 133 -13.74 30.29 5.10
N PRO A 134 -14.60 30.94 4.31
CA PRO A 134 -15.93 31.39 4.75
C PRO A 134 -16.91 30.23 4.99
N THR A 135 -16.59 29.05 4.48
CA THR A 135 -17.38 27.83 4.60
C THR A 135 -16.43 26.63 4.69
N HIS A 136 -16.81 25.63 5.49
CA HIS A 136 -16.11 24.34 5.55
C HIS A 136 -16.56 23.37 4.46
N ASP A 137 -17.60 23.71 3.70
CA ASP A 137 -18.01 22.97 2.51
C ASP A 137 -17.18 23.39 1.29
N LEU A 138 -16.15 22.59 0.98
CA LEU A 138 -15.27 22.83 -0.16
C LEU A 138 -15.97 22.65 -1.52
N ALA A 139 -17.19 22.13 -1.56
CA ALA A 139 -18.01 22.07 -2.78
C ALA A 139 -18.73 23.39 -3.06
N ASP A 140 -18.90 24.27 -2.07
CA ASP A 140 -19.50 25.59 -2.22
C ASP A 140 -18.50 26.60 -2.81
N THR A 141 -18.11 26.31 -4.05
CA THR A 141 -17.19 27.15 -4.84
C THR A 141 -17.72 28.56 -5.06
N ALA A 142 -19.04 28.76 -5.06
CA ALA A 142 -19.64 30.08 -5.26
C ALA A 142 -19.35 31.02 -4.08
N THR A 143 -19.54 30.55 -2.84
CA THR A 143 -19.23 31.33 -1.64
C THR A 143 -17.73 31.61 -1.50
N ILE A 144 -16.89 30.64 -1.87
CA ILE A 144 -15.43 30.79 -1.84
C ILE A 144 -14.95 31.83 -2.86
N ILE A 145 -15.45 31.77 -4.10
CA ILE A 145 -15.10 32.75 -5.14
C ILE A 145 -15.58 34.15 -4.74
N ALA A 146 -16.76 34.26 -4.14
CA ALA A 146 -17.32 35.53 -3.67
C ALA A 146 -16.48 36.16 -2.54
N ALA A 147 -15.81 35.35 -1.71
CA ALA A 147 -14.94 35.82 -0.63
C ALA A 147 -13.58 36.37 -1.12
N GLY A 148 -13.24 36.17 -2.40
CA GLY A 148 -12.09 36.79 -3.05
C GLY A 148 -10.90 35.86 -3.30
N LEU A 149 -9.83 36.43 -3.83
CA LEU A 149 -8.67 35.68 -4.33
C LEU A 149 -7.97 34.87 -3.23
N ASP A 150 -7.81 35.44 -2.04
CA ASP A 150 -7.14 34.77 -0.92
C ASP A 150 -7.90 33.52 -0.48
N ALA A 151 -9.24 33.58 -0.44
CA ALA A 151 -10.09 32.41 -0.15
C ALA A 151 -9.96 31.33 -1.24
N VAL A 152 -9.87 31.72 -2.52
CA VAL A 152 -9.62 30.77 -3.61
C VAL A 152 -8.26 30.10 -3.48
N GLN A 153 -7.23 30.82 -3.05
CA GLN A 153 -5.90 30.27 -2.81
C GLN A 153 -5.93 29.23 -1.68
N HIS A 154 -6.53 29.58 -0.52
CA HIS A 154 -6.70 28.64 0.60
C HIS A 154 -7.51 27.40 0.22
N TRP A 155 -8.57 27.57 -0.59
CA TRP A 155 -9.35 26.43 -1.10
C TRP A 155 -8.52 25.51 -1.99
N ASN A 156 -7.73 26.05 -2.91
CA ASN A 156 -6.87 25.26 -3.78
C ASN A 156 -5.79 24.51 -2.97
N ASP A 157 -5.15 25.19 -2.02
CA ASP A 157 -4.15 24.59 -1.14
C ASP A 157 -4.76 23.48 -0.27
N ALA A 158 -5.98 23.66 0.23
CA ALA A 158 -6.73 22.64 0.96
C ALA A 158 -7.03 21.42 0.09
N GLN A 159 -7.54 21.61 -1.13
CA GLN A 159 -7.83 20.51 -2.06
C GLN A 159 -6.57 19.70 -2.39
N HIS A 160 -5.46 20.39 -2.62
CA HIS A 160 -4.18 19.74 -2.85
C HIS A 160 -3.69 18.95 -1.63
N ALA A 161 -3.78 19.56 -0.44
CA ALA A 161 -3.39 18.91 0.80
C ALA A 161 -4.27 17.70 1.15
N ILE A 162 -5.58 17.75 0.91
CA ILE A 162 -6.50 16.61 1.08
C ILE A 162 -6.05 15.44 0.21
N LYS A 163 -5.76 15.69 -1.07
CA LYS A 163 -5.30 14.64 -1.99
C LYS A 163 -4.01 13.95 -1.50
N ILE A 164 -3.08 14.74 -0.96
CA ILE A 164 -1.82 14.21 -0.42
C ILE A 164 -2.08 13.39 0.85
N TRP A 165 -2.94 13.88 1.75
CA TRP A 165 -3.32 13.17 2.96
C TRP A 165 -4.07 11.86 2.68
N ASP A 166 -4.97 11.84 1.70
CA ASP A 166 -5.67 10.63 1.27
C ASP A 166 -4.70 9.60 0.69
N ALA A 167 -3.72 10.06 -0.09
CA ALA A 167 -2.66 9.20 -0.60
C ALA A 167 -1.81 8.60 0.54
N ALA A 168 -1.41 9.42 1.52
CA ALA A 168 -0.68 8.97 2.70
C ALA A 168 -1.48 7.96 3.53
N ALA A 169 -2.75 8.22 3.80
CA ALA A 169 -3.63 7.31 4.53
C ALA A 169 -3.87 6.00 3.78
N SER A 170 -4.01 6.04 2.44
CA SER A 170 -4.12 4.83 1.63
C SER A 170 -2.82 4.01 1.64
N GLY A 171 -1.65 4.67 1.58
CA GLY A 171 -0.37 4.00 1.67
C GLY A 171 -0.11 3.41 3.06
N PHE A 172 -0.49 4.13 4.13
CA PHE A 172 -0.49 3.60 5.50
C PHE A 172 -1.32 2.33 5.60
N ALA A 173 -2.56 2.33 5.09
CA ALA A 173 -3.42 1.15 5.13
C ALA A 173 -2.80 -0.06 4.39
N ALA A 174 -2.05 0.19 3.31
CA ALA A 174 -1.32 -0.86 2.60
C ALA A 174 -0.17 -1.44 3.44
N PHE A 175 0.59 -0.60 4.14
CA PHE A 175 1.63 -1.04 5.08
C PHE A 175 1.03 -1.82 6.25
N ALA A 176 -0.03 -1.30 6.87
CA ALA A 176 -0.74 -1.96 7.95
C ALA A 176 -1.28 -3.33 7.53
N ALA A 177 -1.88 -3.44 6.34
CA ALA A 177 -2.36 -4.70 5.80
C ALA A 177 -1.22 -5.70 5.51
N ALA A 178 -0.06 -5.23 5.06
CA ALA A 178 1.12 -6.07 4.88
C ALA A 178 1.67 -6.59 6.22
N ALA A 179 1.69 -5.73 7.24
CA ALA A 179 2.12 -6.04 8.61
C ALA A 179 1.05 -6.76 9.45
N ARG A 180 -0.18 -6.90 8.93
CA ARG A 180 -1.36 -7.45 9.63
C ARG A 180 -1.76 -6.65 10.88
N VAL A 181 -1.57 -5.34 10.83
CA VAL A 181 -2.06 -4.40 11.85
C VAL A 181 -3.51 -4.06 11.54
N ASP A 182 -4.38 -4.17 12.55
CA ASP A 182 -5.80 -3.79 12.42
C ASP A 182 -5.96 -2.27 12.46
N THR A 183 -6.62 -1.71 11.44
CA THR A 183 -6.86 -0.26 11.30
C THR A 183 -8.30 0.13 11.62
N GLY A 184 -8.98 -0.61 12.50
CA GLY A 184 -10.36 -0.32 12.92
C GLY A 184 -10.56 1.11 13.46
N GLN A 185 -9.55 1.66 14.15
CA GLN A 185 -9.52 3.05 14.62
C GLN A 185 -8.78 3.97 13.62
N ARG A 186 -9.32 4.06 12.40
CA ARG A 186 -8.66 4.75 11.26
C ARG A 186 -8.26 6.21 11.55
N TYR A 187 -8.99 6.93 12.41
CA TYR A 187 -8.68 8.32 12.73
C TYR A 187 -7.29 8.49 13.39
N LEU A 188 -6.79 7.46 14.08
CA LEU A 188 -5.47 7.47 14.72
C LEU A 188 -4.31 7.46 13.73
N ILE A 189 -4.58 7.20 12.44
CA ILE A 189 -3.61 7.42 11.36
C ILE A 189 -3.29 8.90 11.23
N PHE A 190 -4.28 9.77 11.42
CA PHE A 190 -4.20 11.20 11.15
C PHE A 190 -3.81 12.02 12.38
N THR A 191 -4.13 11.56 13.60
CA THR A 191 -3.94 12.34 14.82
C THR A 191 -3.69 11.45 16.03
N ASP A 192 -3.03 12.01 17.04
CA ASP A 192 -2.87 11.43 18.38
C ASP A 192 -3.98 11.90 19.35
N SER A 193 -4.95 12.66 18.85
CA SER A 193 -6.02 13.17 19.70
C SER A 193 -6.95 12.04 20.13
N GLY A 194 -7.28 12.00 21.43
CA GLY A 194 -8.21 11.01 21.98
C GLY A 194 -9.61 11.07 21.35
N ALA A 195 -10.36 9.97 21.42
CA ALA A 195 -11.67 9.87 20.76
C ALA A 195 -12.68 10.93 21.20
N ALA A 196 -12.60 11.45 22.44
CA ALA A 196 -13.48 12.52 22.89
C ALA A 196 -13.34 13.80 22.04
N THR A 197 -12.11 14.15 21.67
CA THR A 197 -11.79 15.29 20.79
C THR A 197 -12.28 15.04 19.36
N VAL A 198 -12.17 13.79 18.90
CA VAL A 198 -12.54 13.39 17.53
C VAL A 198 -14.04 13.11 17.37
N LYS A 199 -14.78 12.88 18.48
CA LYS A 199 -16.23 12.57 18.47
C LYS A 199 -17.05 13.66 17.77
N HIS A 200 -16.57 14.90 17.79
CA HIS A 200 -17.19 16.04 17.12
C HIS A 200 -17.07 16.01 15.59
N ALA A 201 -16.08 15.28 15.04
CA ALA A 201 -15.86 15.09 13.61
C ALA A 201 -16.83 14.10 12.94
N GLY A 202 -17.70 13.43 13.70
CA GLY A 202 -18.72 12.54 13.15
C GLY A 202 -18.17 11.18 12.65
N ARG A 203 -18.89 10.57 11.70
CA ARG A 203 -18.71 9.15 11.31
C ARG A 203 -17.64 8.93 10.22
N GLN A 204 -17.29 9.97 9.48
CA GLN A 204 -16.22 9.97 8.47
C GLN A 204 -15.17 10.99 8.91
N VAL A 205 -14.10 10.48 9.51
CA VAL A 205 -12.98 11.31 9.98
C VAL A 205 -11.92 11.29 8.88
N ASP A 206 -11.79 12.41 8.18
CA ASP A 206 -10.71 12.69 7.22
C ASP A 206 -9.87 13.89 7.67
N ALA A 207 -8.78 14.15 6.94
CA ALA A 207 -7.84 15.22 7.29
C ALA A 207 -8.49 16.61 7.31
N TRP A 208 -9.42 16.88 6.37
CA TRP A 208 -10.12 18.16 6.31
C TRP A 208 -11.05 18.36 7.50
N THR A 209 -11.86 17.35 7.82
CA THR A 209 -12.79 17.40 8.95
C THR A 209 -12.04 17.62 10.26
N LEU A 210 -10.90 16.95 10.45
CA LEU A 210 -10.04 17.16 11.61
C LEU A 210 -9.47 18.58 11.68
N ALA A 211 -9.01 19.13 10.54
CA ALA A 211 -8.51 20.51 10.47
C ALA A 211 -9.60 21.54 10.81
N CYS A 212 -10.83 21.36 10.30
CA CYS A 212 -11.99 22.20 10.62
C CYS A 212 -12.35 22.21 12.12
N HIS A 213 -12.06 21.12 12.83
CA HIS A 213 -12.25 21.02 14.28
C HIS A 213 -11.01 21.45 15.09
N GLY A 214 -9.98 22.00 14.45
CA GLY A 214 -8.76 22.43 15.13
C GLY A 214 -7.92 21.27 15.67
N VAL A 215 -8.12 20.05 15.15
CA VAL A 215 -7.39 18.86 15.57
C VAL A 215 -6.05 18.80 14.83
N PRO A 216 -4.90 18.74 15.52
CA PRO A 216 -3.61 18.62 14.88
C PRO A 216 -3.49 17.33 14.05
N LEU A 217 -2.96 17.47 12.83
CA LEU A 217 -2.72 16.38 11.90
C LEU A 217 -1.25 15.95 11.93
N HIS A 218 -1.01 14.70 12.28
CA HIS A 218 0.30 14.06 12.30
C HIS A 218 0.17 12.59 11.89
N LEU A 219 0.75 12.24 10.74
CA LEU A 219 0.72 10.88 10.21
C LEU A 219 1.44 9.94 11.18
N ALA A 220 0.81 8.83 11.51
CA ALA A 220 1.43 7.80 12.34
C ALA A 220 2.39 6.93 11.51
N THR A 221 3.49 6.50 12.14
CA THR A 221 4.17 5.26 11.75
C THR A 221 3.34 4.04 12.21
N LEU A 222 3.65 2.81 11.78
CA LEU A 222 2.96 1.62 12.29
C LEU A 222 3.20 1.43 13.79
N GLU A 223 4.42 1.70 14.24
CA GLU A 223 4.77 1.68 15.67
C GLU A 223 3.93 2.70 16.45
N THR A 224 3.91 3.96 15.99
CA THR A 224 3.16 5.04 16.64
C THR A 224 1.67 4.75 16.63
N PHE A 225 1.12 4.23 15.52
CA PHE A 225 -0.28 3.87 15.43
C PHE A 225 -0.66 2.78 16.42
N THR A 226 0.15 1.72 16.53
CA THR A 226 -0.07 0.65 17.51
C THR A 226 -0.07 1.19 18.94
N ALA A 227 0.85 2.11 19.24
CA ALA A 227 0.91 2.78 20.54
C ALA A 227 -0.35 3.64 20.81
N ARG A 228 -0.80 4.42 19.81
CA ARG A 228 -2.04 5.21 19.87
C ARG A 228 -3.26 4.34 20.15
N VAL A 229 -3.40 3.22 19.43
CA VAL A 229 -4.51 2.27 19.62
C VAL A 229 -4.49 1.67 21.02
N ALA A 230 -3.31 1.26 21.51
CA ALA A 230 -3.18 0.70 22.85
C ALA A 230 -3.60 1.72 23.92
N ALA A 231 -3.10 2.95 23.84
CA ALA A 231 -3.48 4.03 24.76
C ALA A 231 -4.99 4.29 24.75
N HIS A 232 -5.59 4.32 23.56
CA HIS A 232 -7.03 4.54 23.39
C HIS A 232 -7.88 3.43 24.02
N GLN A 233 -7.45 2.17 23.91
CA GLN A 233 -8.12 1.03 24.55
C GLN A 233 -8.01 1.03 26.09
N TYR A 234 -6.95 1.62 26.65
CA TYR A 234 -6.83 1.80 28.10
C TYR A 234 -7.80 2.88 28.61
N GLU A 235 -7.90 4.01 27.90
CA GLU A 235 -8.82 5.10 28.26
C GLU A 235 -10.29 4.65 28.26
N ASP A 236 -10.73 3.91 27.24
CA ASP A 236 -12.12 3.41 27.17
C ASP A 236 -12.45 2.44 28.31
N ARG A 237 -11.46 1.67 28.81
CA ARG A 237 -11.64 0.72 29.92
C ARG A 237 -11.76 1.40 31.27
N ASP A 238 -11.02 2.47 31.51
CA ASP A 238 -11.08 3.20 32.79
C ASP A 238 -12.38 4.00 32.92
N VAL A 239 -13.00 4.40 31.80
CA VAL A 239 -14.32 5.06 31.78
C VAL A 239 -15.46 4.10 32.12
N ASP A 240 -15.36 2.82 31.74
CA ASP A 240 -16.40 1.80 32.03
C ASP A 240 -16.35 1.25 33.47
N VAL A 241 -15.30 1.57 34.24
CA VAL A 241 -15.10 1.09 35.62
C VAL A 241 -15.36 2.18 36.68
N ALA A 242 -15.56 3.43 36.25
CA ALA A 242 -15.84 4.60 37.11
C ALA A 242 -17.35 4.93 37.18
#